data_AF-A0A829X075-F1
#
_entry.id   AF-A0A829X075-F1
#
_cell.length_a   1.000
_cell.length_b   1.000
_cell.length_c   1.000
_cell.angle_alpha   90.00
_cell.angle_beta   90.00
_cell.angle_gamma   90.00
#
_symmetry.space_group_name_H-M   'P 1'
#
loop_
_entity.id
_entity.type
_entity.pdbx_description
1 polymer ?
#
loop_
_entity_poly.entity_id
_entity_poly.type
_entity_poly.pdbx_seq_one_letter_code
_entity_poly.pdbx_strand_id
1 'polypeptide(L)'
;MKSGWLVIGQTQPLPGYCQLLADPVVPTINDLKGEARAQYLADMAAVGDALLAVTDAVRINYETWCNLAPSLHTHIVPRYASEDPEKATRPAGTVYDYDAARPFSLEQDGPFMEAMRRYLDLA
;
A
#
# COMPACT_ATOMS: atom_id res chain seq x y z
N MET A 1 11.78 4.10 3.17
CA MET A 1 12.35 2.98 2.39
C MET A 1 13.36 3.55 1.41
N LYS A 2 14.10 2.74 0.64
CA LYS A 2 15.17 3.25 -0.23
C LYS A 2 14.63 4.03 -1.42
N SER A 3 13.48 3.62 -1.97
CA SER A 3 12.85 4.27 -3.12
C SER A 3 11.79 5.31 -2.77
N GLY A 4 11.62 5.63 -1.49
CA GLY A 4 10.66 6.64 -1.03
C GLY A 4 9.94 6.29 0.28
N TRP A 5 8.69 6.74 0.37
CA TRP A 5 7.94 6.85 1.61
C TRP A 5 6.77 5.88 1.63
N LEU A 6 6.81 4.92 2.56
CA LEU A 6 5.65 4.09 2.87
C LEU A 6 4.77 4.85 3.86
N VAL A 7 3.52 5.11 3.46
CA VAL A 7 2.52 5.78 4.29
C VAL A 7 1.31 4.88 4.48
N ILE A 8 0.70 4.95 5.66
CA ILE A 8 -0.63 4.38 5.87
C ILE A 8 -1.67 5.29 5.20
N GLY A 9 -2.72 4.71 4.63
CA GLY A 9 -3.80 5.47 4.01
C GLY A 9 -4.50 6.39 5.01
N GLN A 10 -4.86 7.61 4.58
CA GLN A 10 -5.63 8.57 5.38
C GLN A 10 -7.02 8.03 5.77
N THR A 11 -7.52 7.10 4.98
CA THR A 11 -8.67 6.24 5.29
C THR A 11 -8.24 4.78 5.16
N GLN A 12 -9.04 3.87 5.70
CA GLN A 12 -8.79 2.44 5.73
C GLN A 12 -9.99 1.68 5.14
N PRO A 13 -10.16 1.67 3.80
CA PRO A 13 -11.21 0.91 3.11
C PRO A 13 -11.11 -0.59 3.38
N LEU A 14 -9.87 -1.07 3.49
CA LEU A 14 -9.51 -2.35 4.06
C LEU A 14 -8.43 -2.08 5.12
N PRO A 15 -8.46 -2.78 6.27
CA PRO A 15 -7.44 -2.60 7.32
C PRO A 15 -6.04 -2.82 6.77
N GLY A 16 -5.08 -1.96 7.14
CA GLY A 16 -3.69 -2.09 6.70
C GLY A 16 -3.40 -1.55 5.29
N TYR A 17 -4.34 -0.83 4.68
CA TYR A 17 -4.11 -0.17 3.39
C TYR A 17 -3.00 0.89 3.50
N CYS A 18 -2.00 0.77 2.62
CA CYS A 18 -0.85 1.64 2.54
C CYS A 18 -0.63 2.20 1.12
N GLN A 19 0.20 3.24 1.01
CA GLN A 19 0.72 3.74 -0.25
C GLN A 19 2.25 3.83 -0.17
N LEU A 20 2.95 3.46 -1.25
CA LEU A 20 4.37 3.75 -1.45
C LEU A 20 4.52 4.93 -2.39
N LEU A 21 4.92 6.08 -1.85
CA LEU A 21 5.17 7.32 -2.59
C LEU A 21 6.64 7.33 -3.06
N ALA A 22 6.88 7.54 -4.34
CA ALA A 22 8.23 7.56 -4.89
C ALA A 22 9.03 8.79 -4.44
N ASP A 23 10.32 8.58 -4.15
CA ASP A 23 11.33 9.64 -3.95
C ASP A 23 12.59 9.25 -4.75
N PRO A 24 12.98 9.98 -5.81
CA PRO A 24 12.43 11.27 -6.24
C PRO A 24 11.01 11.17 -6.79
N VAL A 25 10.28 12.28 -6.70
CA VAL A 25 8.94 12.42 -7.28
C VAL A 25 9.06 12.39 -8.81
N VAL A 26 8.49 11.35 -9.41
CA VAL A 26 8.38 11.20 -10.87
C VAL A 26 6.93 10.89 -11.25
N PRO A 27 6.48 11.15 -12.49
CA PRO A 27 5.07 10.96 -12.84
C PRO A 27 4.60 9.51 -12.83
N THR A 28 5.42 8.59 -13.34
CA THR A 28 5.07 7.18 -13.47
C THR A 28 6.25 6.26 -13.18
N ILE A 29 5.98 4.97 -13.00
CA ILE A 29 7.04 3.96 -12.85
C ILE A 29 7.98 3.89 -14.06
N ASN A 30 7.48 4.29 -15.24
CA ASN A 30 8.24 4.31 -16.47
C ASN A 30 9.31 5.41 -16.48
N ASP A 31 9.19 6.42 -15.62
CA ASP A 31 10.16 7.51 -15.48
C ASP A 31 11.35 7.13 -14.60
N LEU A 32 11.17 6.21 -13.64
CA LEU A 32 12.30 5.55 -12.98
C LEU A 32 13.05 4.67 -13.99
N LYS A 33 14.39 4.67 -13.99
CA LYS A 33 15.23 3.87 -14.89
C LYS A 33 16.26 3.05 -14.10
N GLY A 34 16.70 1.94 -14.68
CA GLY A 34 17.77 1.09 -14.12
C GLY A 34 17.48 0.67 -12.68
N GLU A 35 18.48 0.85 -11.82
CA GLU A 35 18.43 0.46 -10.40
C GLU A 35 17.31 1.16 -9.63
N ALA A 36 16.98 2.43 -9.94
CA ALA A 36 15.92 3.14 -9.26
C ALA A 36 14.55 2.48 -9.46
N ARG A 37 14.27 1.99 -10.69
CA ARG A 37 13.03 1.25 -10.96
C ARG A 37 13.01 -0.10 -10.27
N ALA A 38 14.14 -0.82 -10.31
CA ALA A 38 14.27 -2.11 -9.65
C ALA A 38 14.07 -1.97 -8.13
N GLN A 39 14.66 -0.94 -7.52
CA GLN A 39 14.50 -0.66 -6.09
C GLN A 39 13.05 -0.32 -5.73
N TYR A 40 12.34 0.48 -6.55
CA TYR A 40 10.93 0.80 -6.29
C TYR A 40 10.03 -0.44 -6.35
N LEU A 41 10.24 -1.33 -7.32
CA LEU A 41 9.52 -2.60 -7.41
C LEU A 41 9.88 -3.55 -6.25
N ALA A 42 11.14 -3.60 -5.83
CA ALA A 42 11.57 -4.40 -4.69
C ALA A 42 10.97 -3.88 -3.38
N ASP A 43 10.93 -2.56 -3.18
CA ASP A 43 10.31 -1.94 -2.01
C ASP A 43 8.80 -2.23 -1.99
N MET A 44 8.09 -2.17 -3.14
CA MET A 44 6.68 -2.60 -3.20
C MET A 44 6.48 -4.04 -2.72
N ALA A 45 7.30 -4.97 -3.23
CA ALA A 45 7.20 -6.38 -2.87
C ALA A 45 7.44 -6.58 -1.36
N ALA A 46 8.50 -5.95 -0.82
CA ALA A 46 8.82 -6.01 0.60
C ALA A 46 7.68 -5.49 1.50
N VAL A 47 6.98 -4.42 1.09
CA VAL A 47 5.79 -3.94 1.79
C VAL A 47 4.67 -4.98 1.76
N GLY A 48 4.45 -5.66 0.63
CA GLY A 48 3.45 -6.72 0.56
C GLY A 48 3.79 -7.92 1.44
N ASP A 49 5.06 -8.34 1.48
CA ASP A 49 5.52 -9.39 2.38
C ASP A 49 5.29 -9.01 3.84
N ALA A 50 5.57 -7.75 4.20
CA ALA A 50 5.29 -7.23 5.53
C ALA A 50 3.79 -7.26 5.85
N LEU A 51 2.93 -6.81 4.94
CA LEU A 51 1.49 -6.84 5.11
C LEU A 51 0.95 -8.26 5.29
N LEU A 52 1.44 -9.23 4.52
CA LEU A 52 1.07 -10.64 4.67
C LEU A 52 1.54 -11.23 6.02
N ALA A 53 2.67 -10.77 6.53
CA ALA A 53 3.22 -11.28 7.79
C ALA A 53 2.58 -10.68 9.05
N VAL A 54 2.16 -9.41 8.99
CA VAL A 54 1.65 -8.68 10.16
C VAL A 54 0.12 -8.54 10.19
N THR A 55 -0.55 -9.06 9.17
CA THR A 55 -2.01 -9.11 9.08
C THR A 55 -2.46 -10.52 8.70
N ASP A 56 -3.78 -10.78 8.73
CA ASP A 56 -4.35 -12.04 8.23
C ASP A 56 -4.70 -11.98 6.73
N ALA A 57 -4.01 -11.13 5.96
CA ALA A 57 -4.26 -11.00 4.53
C ALA A 57 -3.89 -12.29 3.78
N VAL A 58 -4.73 -12.68 2.82
CA VAL A 58 -4.51 -13.87 1.97
C VAL A 58 -3.80 -13.54 0.66
N ARG A 59 -3.78 -12.26 0.27
CA ARG A 59 -3.06 -11.71 -0.88
C ARG A 59 -2.97 -10.20 -0.79
N ILE A 60 -2.11 -9.60 -1.60
CA ILE A 60 -1.95 -8.16 -1.73
C ILE A 60 -2.38 -7.72 -3.14
N ASN A 61 -3.10 -6.61 -3.24
CA ASN A 61 -3.33 -5.91 -4.50
C ASN A 61 -2.40 -4.71 -4.61
N TYR A 62 -1.81 -4.53 -5.79
CA TYR A 62 -0.93 -3.42 -6.12
C TYR A 62 -1.58 -2.61 -7.22
N GLU A 63 -1.99 -1.38 -6.91
CA GLU A 63 -2.72 -0.51 -7.84
C GLU A 63 -1.89 0.77 -8.05
N THR A 64 -1.41 0.99 -9.28
CA THR A 64 -0.61 2.16 -9.66
C THR A 64 -1.27 2.82 -10.87
N TRP A 65 -1.96 3.94 -10.64
CA TRP A 65 -2.76 4.59 -11.70
C TRP A 65 -2.13 5.88 -12.21
N CYS A 66 -1.82 6.81 -11.30
CA CYS A 66 -1.20 8.11 -11.60
C CYS A 66 -1.95 8.99 -12.63
N ASN A 67 -3.24 8.73 -12.87
CA ASN A 67 -4.04 9.45 -13.87
C ASN A 67 -4.45 10.86 -13.40
N LEU A 68 -4.94 10.99 -12.16
CA LEU A 68 -5.42 12.26 -11.59
C LEU A 68 -4.30 13.01 -10.85
N ALA A 69 -3.53 12.30 -10.04
CA ALA A 69 -2.35 12.82 -9.34
C ALA A 69 -1.09 12.26 -10.01
N PRO A 70 -0.38 13.06 -10.84
CA PRO A 70 0.75 12.60 -11.65
C PRO A 70 2.06 12.60 -10.85
N SER A 71 2.02 12.02 -9.65
CA SER A 71 3.18 11.69 -8.83
C SER A 71 3.14 10.19 -8.56
N LEU A 72 4.23 9.48 -8.81
CA LEU A 72 4.26 8.02 -8.72
C LEU A 72 3.97 7.58 -7.28
N HIS A 73 2.84 6.89 -7.14
CA HIS A 73 2.44 6.21 -5.91
C HIS A 73 1.79 4.88 -6.25
N THR A 74 2.07 3.87 -5.44
CA THR A 74 1.42 2.57 -5.53
C THR A 74 0.58 2.35 -4.30
N HIS A 75 -0.71 2.11 -4.51
CA HIS A 75 -1.63 1.62 -3.49
C HIS A 75 -1.34 0.15 -3.24
N ILE A 76 -1.11 -0.22 -1.98
CA ILE A 76 -0.77 -1.57 -1.56
C ILE A 76 -1.85 -2.01 -0.57
N VAL A 77 -2.71 -2.90 -1.03
CA VAL A 77 -3.99 -3.18 -0.38
C VAL A 77 -4.03 -4.65 0.05
N PRO A 78 -3.98 -4.95 1.36
CA PRO A 78 -4.20 -6.29 1.85
C PRO A 78 -5.65 -6.74 1.60
N ARG A 79 -5.81 -8.00 1.17
CA ARG A 79 -7.10 -8.63 0.88
C ARG A 79 -7.32 -9.79 1.84
N TYR A 80 -8.55 -9.98 2.30
CA TYR A 80 -8.89 -10.89 3.40
C TYR A 80 -9.92 -11.94 2.99
N ALA A 81 -9.84 -13.13 3.58
CA ALA A 81 -10.83 -14.19 3.37
C ALA A 81 -12.23 -13.83 3.90
N SER A 82 -12.31 -12.86 4.83
CA SER A 82 -13.55 -12.36 5.42
C SER A 82 -14.25 -11.30 4.58
N GLU A 83 -13.68 -10.91 3.43
CA GLU A 83 -14.36 -9.98 2.51
C GLU A 83 -15.65 -10.58 1.96
N ASP A 84 -16.58 -9.70 1.58
CA ASP A 84 -17.75 -10.07 0.78
C ASP A 84 -17.28 -10.82 -0.48
N PRO A 85 -17.75 -12.06 -0.72
CA PRO A 85 -17.34 -12.86 -1.89
C PRO A 85 -17.50 -12.13 -3.23
N GLU A 86 -18.50 -11.25 -3.38
CA GLU A 86 -18.71 -10.48 -4.60
C GLU A 86 -17.64 -9.40 -4.82
N LYS A 87 -17.05 -8.89 -3.73
CA LYS A 87 -15.97 -7.89 -3.75
C LYS A 87 -14.58 -8.54 -3.79
N ALA A 88 -14.43 -9.69 -3.13
CA ALA A 88 -13.15 -10.43 -3.01
C ALA A 88 -12.50 -10.80 -4.36
N THR A 89 -13.31 -10.90 -5.41
CA THR A 89 -12.87 -11.23 -6.78
C THR A 89 -12.62 -10.02 -7.67
N ARG A 90 -12.87 -8.81 -7.18
CA ARG A 90 -12.78 -7.56 -7.94
C ARG A 90 -11.61 -6.68 -7.45
N PRO A 91 -11.06 -5.79 -8.30
CA PRO A 91 -10.01 -4.86 -7.88
C PRO A 91 -10.50 -3.98 -6.73
N ALA A 92 -9.67 -3.79 -5.70
CA ALA A 92 -10.10 -3.14 -4.47
C ALA A 92 -10.56 -1.69 -4.74
N GLY A 93 -9.80 -0.94 -5.55
CA GLY A 93 -10.15 0.42 -5.96
C GLY A 93 -11.43 0.58 -6.78
N THR A 94 -12.11 -0.51 -7.15
CA THR A 94 -13.39 -0.48 -7.90
C THR A 94 -14.62 -0.85 -7.06
N VAL A 95 -14.42 -1.44 -5.88
CA VAL A 95 -15.52 -1.99 -5.05
C VAL A 95 -15.54 -1.51 -3.61
N TYR A 96 -14.44 -0.90 -3.17
CA TYR A 96 -14.37 -0.17 -1.91
C TYR A 96 -14.36 1.32 -2.19
N ASP A 97 -15.14 2.05 -1.42
CA ASP A 97 -15.14 3.51 -1.43
C ASP A 97 -14.03 3.99 -0.48
N TYR A 98 -12.96 4.52 -1.05
CA TYR A 98 -11.79 4.97 -0.28
C TYR A 98 -12.10 6.28 0.45
N ASP A 99 -12.95 7.13 -0.11
CA ASP A 99 -13.27 8.43 0.45
C ASP A 99 -14.27 8.32 1.61
N ALA A 100 -15.21 7.37 1.52
CA ALA A 100 -16.19 7.10 2.58
C ALA A 100 -15.69 6.12 3.67
N ALA A 101 -14.50 5.55 3.52
CA ALA A 101 -13.95 4.59 4.47
C ALA A 101 -13.59 5.23 5.82
N ARG A 102 -13.41 4.37 6.85
CA ARG A 102 -13.00 4.82 8.19
C ARG A 102 -11.72 5.66 8.08
N PRO A 103 -11.66 6.88 8.66
CA PRO A 103 -10.42 7.65 8.74
C PRO A 103 -9.34 6.95 9.56
N PHE A 104 -8.08 7.24 9.26
CA PHE A 104 -6.94 6.88 10.07
C PHE A 104 -7.14 7.29 11.54
N SER A 105 -6.76 6.41 12.46
CA SER A 105 -6.71 6.67 13.89
C SER A 105 -5.43 6.12 14.46
N LEU A 106 -4.63 6.97 15.11
CA LEU A 106 -3.39 6.52 15.76
C LEU A 106 -3.66 5.45 16.83
N GLU A 107 -4.81 5.51 17.50
CA GLU A 107 -5.19 4.51 18.51
C GLU A 107 -5.42 3.14 17.88
N GLN A 108 -6.12 3.08 16.74
CA GLN A 108 -6.46 1.81 16.08
C GLN A 108 -5.31 1.29 15.20
N ASP A 109 -4.64 2.20 14.50
CA ASP A 109 -3.68 1.88 13.45
C ASP A 109 -2.22 1.93 13.93
N GLY A 110 -1.96 2.53 15.10
CA GLY A 110 -0.62 2.63 15.69
C GLY A 110 0.07 1.28 15.90
N PRO A 111 -0.58 0.27 16.51
CA PRO A 111 0.01 -1.07 16.68
C PRO A 111 0.39 -1.72 15.35
N PHE A 112 -0.43 -1.54 14.30
CA PHE A 112 -0.12 -2.01 12.95
C PHE A 112 1.10 -1.28 12.38
N MET A 113 1.17 0.05 12.52
CA MET A 113 2.32 0.83 12.05
C MET A 113 3.63 0.39 12.73
N GLU A 114 3.61 0.10 14.02
CA GLU A 114 4.77 -0.42 14.74
C GLU A 114 5.18 -1.81 14.25
N ALA A 115 4.22 -2.70 13.99
CA ALA A 115 4.48 -4.03 13.44
C ALA A 115 5.12 -3.96 12.04
N MET A 116 4.58 -3.09 11.16
CA MET A 116 5.15 -2.84 9.85
C MET A 116 6.58 -2.30 9.92
N ARG A 117 6.83 -1.30 10.79
CA ARG A 117 8.18 -0.75 10.98
C ARG A 117 9.17 -1.81 11.44
N ARG A 118 8.77 -2.64 12.39
CA ARG A 118 9.61 -3.73 12.90
C ARG A 118 9.92 -4.77 11.82
N TYR A 119 8.93 -5.17 11.02
CA TYR A 119 9.13 -6.16 9.96
C TYR A 119 10.06 -5.64 8.87
N LEU A 120 9.88 -4.38 8.47
CA LEU A 120 10.64 -3.73 7.41
C LEU A 120 12.00 -3.16 7.87
N ASP A 121 12.35 -3.33 9.15
CA ASP A 121 13.56 -2.75 9.76
C ASP A 121 13.65 -1.22 9.53
N LEU A 122 12.51 -0.53 9.71
CA LEU A 122 12.41 0.92 9.56
C LEU A 122 12.51 1.58 10.93
N ALA A 123 13.42 2.54 11.05
CA ALA A 123 13.58 3.40 12.22
C ALA A 123 12.37 4.33 12.45
#